data_AF-A0A1V3XW28-F1
#
_entry.id   AF-A0A1V3XW28-F1
#
_cell.length_a   1.000
_cell.length_b   1.000
_cell.length_c   1.000
_cell.angle_alpha   90.00
_cell.angle_beta   90.00
_cell.angle_gamma   90.00
#
_symmetry.space_group_name_H-M   'P 1'
#
loop_
_entity.id
_entity.type
_entity.pdbx_description
1 polymer ?
#
loop_
_entity_poly.entity_id
_entity_poly.type
_entity_poly.pdbx_seq_one_letter_code
_entity_poly.pdbx_strand_id
1 'polypeptide(L)' 'MRAKLPSGAELLFCQHHANEHEAKLIELSAVLEVSGN' A
#
# COMPACT_ATOMS: atom_id res chain seq x y z
N MET A 1 -4.40 3.63 5.49
CA MET A 1 -3.87 3.45 4.13
C MET A 1 -3.89 1.95 3.84
N ARG A 2 -4.41 1.51 2.70
CA ARG A 2 -4.42 0.11 2.27
C ARG A 2 -3.58 -0.05 1.03
N ALA A 3 -2.72 -1.07 0.98
CA ALA A 3 -1.98 -1.44 -0.22
C ALA A 3 -2.53 -2.78 -0.73
N LYS A 4 -3.11 -2.79 -1.93
CA LYS A 4 -3.62 -3.99 -2.59
C LYS A 4 -2.58 -4.55 -3.54
N LEU A 5 -2.15 -5.78 -3.31
CA LEU A 5 -1.23 -6.50 -4.19
C LEU A 5 -1.99 -7.15 -5.35
N PRO A 6 -1.34 -7.37 -6.52
CA PRO A 6 -1.96 -8.04 -7.65
C PRO A 6 -2.33 -9.51 -7.35
N SER A 7 -1.74 -10.10 -6.32
CA SER A 7 -2.12 -11.42 -5.80
C SER A 7 -3.47 -11.43 -5.07
N GLY A 8 -4.08 -10.26 -4.82
CA GLY A 8 -5.30 -10.10 -4.03
C GLY A 8 -5.05 -9.95 -2.53
N ALA A 9 -3.79 -10.02 -2.08
CA ALA A 9 -3.44 -9.76 -0.69
C ALA A 9 -3.54 -8.26 -0.37
N GLU A 10 -3.98 -7.95 0.85
CA GLU A 10 -4.14 -6.57 1.33
C GLU A 10 -3.20 -6.33 2.52
N LEU A 11 -2.44 -5.25 2.44
CA LEU A 11 -1.57 -4.80 3.53
C LEU A 11 -2.12 -3.51 4.12
N LEU A 12 -2.25 -3.48 5.44
CA LEU A 12 -2.70 -2.32 6.19
C LEU A 12 -1.49 -1.51 6.66
N PHE A 13 -1.47 -0.24 6.27
CA PHE A 13 -0.43 0.70 6.66
C PHE A 13 -1.04 1.95 7.29
N CYS A 14 -0.30 2.57 8.21
CA CYS A 14 -0.44 4.00 8.45
C CYS A 14 0.19 4.77 7.27
N GLN A 15 -0.18 6.03 7.07
CA GLN A 15 0.36 6.84 5.96
C GLN A 15 1.89 6.89 5.97
N HIS A 16 2.50 7.00 7.16
CA HIS A 16 3.96 7.09 7.32
C HIS A 16 4.68 5.83 6.80
N HIS A 17 4.25 4.62 7.21
CA HIS A 17 4.91 3.38 6.76
C HIS A 17 4.64 3.07 5.28
N ALA A 18 3.51 3.52 4.72
CA ALA A 18 3.27 3.36 3.28
C ALA A 18 4.26 4.19 2.45
N ASN A 19 4.60 5.40 2.90
CA ASN A 19 5.58 6.25 2.22
C ASN A 19 7.01 5.70 2.38
N GLU A 20 7.37 5.20 3.58
CA GLU A 20 8.68 4.58 3.81
C GLU A 20 8.89 3.33 2.93
N HIS A 21 7.82 2.56 2.70
CA HIS A 21 7.85 1.37 1.85
C HIS A 21 7.40 1.63 0.40
N GLU A 22 7.25 2.89 -0.03
CA GLU A 22 6.69 3.23 -1.34
C GLU A 22 7.44 2.56 -2.48
N ALA A 23 8.77 2.61 -2.47
CA ALA A 23 9.60 1.95 -3.49
C ALA A 23 9.29 0.45 -3.58
N LYS A 24 9.17 -0.24 -2.44
CA LYS A 24 8.87 -1.67 -2.39
C LYS A 24 7.45 -1.97 -2.86
N LEU A 25 6.50 -1.11 -2.53
CA LEU A 25 5.10 -1.24 -2.92
C LEU A 25 4.95 -1.04 -4.44
N ILE A 26 5.71 -0.11 -5.04
CA ILE A 26 5.78 0.07 -6.50
C ILE A 26 6.40 -1.17 -7.17
N GLU A 27 7.51 -1.69 -6.66
CA GLU A 27 8.12 -2.93 -7.19
C GLU A 27 7.14 -4.10 -7.19
N LEU A 28 6.26 -4.17 -6.17
CA LEU A 28 5.25 -5.21 -6.03
C LEU A 28 3.96 -4.91 -6.81
N SER A 29 3.91 -3.81 -7.58
CA SER A 29 2.70 -3.33 -8.28
C SER A 29 1.50 -3.17 -7.34
N ALA A 30 1.75 -2.74 -6.11
CA ALA A 30 0.72 -2.52 -5.12
C ALA A 30 -0.05 -1.23 -5.40
N VAL A 31 -1.39 -1.28 -5.33
CA VAL A 31 -2.26 -0.11 -5.44
C VAL A 31 -2.53 0.45 -4.05
N LEU A 32 -2.20 1.73 -3.84
CA LEU A 32 -2.40 2.42 -2.57
C LEU A 32 -3.77 3.11 -2.55
N GLU A 33 -4.63 2.69 -1.61
CA GLU A 33 -5.92 3.30 -1.31
C GLU A 33 -5.85 4.06 0.02
N VAL A 34 -6.08 5.37 -0.05
CA VAL A 34 -6.31 6.19 1.14
C VAL A 34 -7.75 5.96 1.58
N SER A 35 -7.95 5.31 2.72
CA SER A 35 -9.27 5.25 3.36
C SER A 35 -9.60 6.64 3.87
N GLY A 36 -10.23 7.46 3.03
CA GLY A 36 -10.78 8.76 3.40
C GLY A 36 -11.98 8.55 4.32
N ASN A 37 -12.05 9.34 5.39
CA ASN A 37 -13.28 9.64 6.09
C ASN A 37 -13.60 11.11 5.86
#